data_AF-A0A413HTI7-F1
#
_entry.id   AF-A0A413HTI7-F1
#
_cell.length_a   1.000
_cell.length_b   1.000
_cell.length_c   1.000
_cell.angle_alpha   90.00
_cell.angle_beta   90.00
_cell.angle_gamma   90.00
#
_symmetry.space_group_name_H-M   'P 1'
#
loop_
_entity.id
_entity.type
_entity.pdbx_description
1 polymer ?
#
loop_
_entity_poly.entity_id
_entity_poly.type
_entity_poly.pdbx_seq_one_letter_code
_entity_poly.pdbx_strand_id
1 'polypeptide(L)'
;KADRDKMNPVYKRFFDIEDSVKANRLETRERAIANGWETKIDENGHVVSDDAVQKKHNFHYNLWEMEKGGAKTRYQWNMDAIRTLKQIESENRLATPEEQKTLSKFVGWGGLSQAFDENNAGWSKEYAELKDLLSDEEYSAARATVNNAFYTSPEIAMCINSALVQFGFRGGNVLEPSMGIGNFFGSMPETMHEAKLYGVELDSISGRIAKQLYQNANISITGFENTTYPDNFFDVVVGNVPFGDYKVFDPKYNKYNFRIHDYFLAKALDQVRPGGMVAVITTKGTLDKANPTIRKYLAERAELVGAIRLPNTAFKDNAGTEVTADILFLQKRERKIDIEPDWVHLGVTENGIAVNSYFAEHPEMMLGSMEYDTRIYGQDSRYTVCVNNDENFNMYETLNK
;
A
#
# COMPACT_ATOMS: atom_id res chain seq x y z
N LYS A 1 18.69 26.77 -42.75
CA LYS A 1 17.44 27.43 -43.18
C LYS A 1 16.96 26.73 -44.44
N ALA A 2 15.78 26.13 -44.42
CA ALA A 2 15.19 25.55 -45.63
C ALA A 2 14.88 26.68 -46.64
N ASP A 3 15.07 26.40 -47.93
CA ASP A 3 14.79 27.33 -49.03
C ASP A 3 13.26 27.44 -49.22
N ARG A 4 12.66 28.42 -48.52
CA ARG A 4 11.20 28.59 -48.41
C ARG A 4 10.52 28.91 -49.76
N ASP A 5 11.27 29.34 -50.75
CA ASP A 5 10.72 29.66 -52.08
C ASP A 5 10.53 28.43 -52.97
N LYS A 6 11.07 27.27 -52.57
CA LYS A 6 10.86 25.98 -53.23
C LYS A 6 9.85 25.08 -52.50
N MET A 7 9.28 25.55 -51.39
CA MET A 7 8.33 24.77 -50.59
C MET A 7 6.92 24.79 -51.17
N ASN A 8 6.21 23.67 -51.01
CA ASN A 8 4.79 23.58 -51.35
C ASN A 8 4.00 24.69 -50.60
N PRO A 9 3.06 25.39 -51.27
CA PRO A 9 2.33 26.54 -50.72
C PRO A 9 1.67 26.28 -49.36
N VAL A 10 1.23 25.05 -49.08
CA VAL A 10 0.62 24.69 -47.79
C VAL A 10 1.63 24.76 -46.64
N TYR A 11 2.85 24.27 -46.85
CA TYR A 11 3.92 24.34 -45.85
C TYR A 11 4.47 25.76 -45.71
N LYS A 12 4.54 26.53 -46.81
CA LYS A 12 4.89 27.95 -46.76
C LYS A 12 3.92 28.72 -45.86
N ARG A 13 2.62 28.52 -46.05
CA ARG A 13 1.56 29.11 -45.22
C ARG A 13 1.65 28.68 -43.75
N PHE A 14 2.03 27.43 -43.47
CA PHE A 14 2.23 26.95 -42.10
C PHE A 14 3.39 27.68 -41.40
N PHE A 15 4.53 27.83 -42.08
CA PHE A 15 5.67 28.56 -41.53
C PHE A 15 5.39 30.07 -41.41
N ASP A 16 4.61 30.66 -42.32
CA ASP A 16 4.20 32.06 -42.23
C ASP A 16 3.28 32.30 -41.01
N ILE A 17 2.38 31.35 -40.70
CA ILE A 17 1.56 31.38 -39.47
C ILE A 17 2.46 31.24 -38.24
N GLU A 18 3.43 30.32 -38.25
CA GLU A 18 4.35 30.11 -37.14
C GLU A 18 5.19 31.37 -36.85
N ASP A 19 5.71 32.03 -37.90
CA ASP A 19 6.46 33.27 -37.79
C ASP A 19 5.57 34.43 -37.32
N SER A 20 4.31 34.51 -37.78
CA SER A 20 3.34 35.50 -37.31
C SER A 20 2.99 35.32 -35.82
N VAL A 21 2.84 34.08 -35.37
CA VAL A 21 2.61 33.76 -33.95
C VAL A 21 3.83 34.13 -33.11
N LYS A 22 5.06 33.86 -33.60
CA LYS A 22 6.29 34.29 -32.93
C LYS A 22 6.41 35.81 -32.83
N ALA A 23 6.09 36.54 -33.90
CA ALA A 23 6.11 38.00 -33.91
C ALA A 23 5.09 38.61 -32.92
N ASN A 24 3.85 38.11 -32.92
CA ASN A 24 2.82 38.53 -31.96
C ASN A 24 3.23 38.27 -30.51
N ARG A 25 3.90 37.15 -30.24
CA ARG A 25 4.43 36.82 -28.89
C ARG A 25 5.55 37.78 -28.47
N LEU A 26 6.41 38.18 -29.41
CA LEU A 26 7.47 39.16 -29.14
C LEU A 26 6.90 40.56 -28.83
N GLU A 27 5.91 41.02 -29.61
CA GLU A 27 5.23 42.30 -29.32
C GLU A 27 4.50 42.26 -27.98
N THR A 28 3.87 41.14 -27.64
CA THR A 28 3.20 40.96 -26.35
C THR A 28 4.20 41.01 -25.18
N ARG A 29 5.40 40.45 -25.36
CA ARG A 29 6.51 40.53 -24.41
C ARG A 29 7.00 41.96 -24.21
N GLU A 30 7.17 42.73 -25.28
CA GLU A 30 7.57 44.14 -25.19
C GLU A 30 6.52 44.99 -24.47
N ARG A 31 5.22 44.73 -24.72
CA ARG A 31 4.12 45.39 -24.01
C ARG A 31 4.05 45.00 -22.53
N ALA A 32 4.35 43.76 -22.16
CA ALA A 32 4.38 43.30 -20.77
C ALA A 32 5.53 43.94 -19.97
N ILE A 33 6.72 44.04 -20.58
CA ILE A 33 7.89 44.72 -20.00
C ILE A 33 7.60 46.22 -19.81
N ALA A 34 7.01 46.88 -20.81
CA ALA A 34 6.66 48.30 -20.73
C ALA A 34 5.62 48.60 -19.62
N ASN A 35 4.82 47.61 -19.22
CA ASN A 35 3.83 47.73 -18.16
C ASN A 35 4.32 47.25 -16.78
N GLY A 36 5.58 46.84 -16.64
CA GLY A 36 6.20 46.47 -15.36
C GLY A 36 5.84 45.07 -14.83
N TRP A 37 5.42 44.15 -15.70
CA TRP A 37 5.09 42.77 -15.30
C TRP A 37 6.33 41.89 -15.50
N GLU A 38 7.04 41.54 -14.41
CA GLU A 38 8.13 40.55 -14.44
C GLU A 38 7.56 39.15 -14.67
N THR A 39 7.28 38.80 -15.93
CA THR A 39 6.85 37.46 -16.32
C THR A 39 8.01 36.75 -16.99
N LYS A 40 8.50 35.66 -16.37
CA LYS A 40 9.49 34.78 -17.01
C LYS A 40 8.78 33.98 -18.09
N ILE A 41 9.33 33.96 -19.29
CA ILE A 41 8.76 33.25 -20.43
C ILE A 41 9.75 32.14 -20.81
N ASP A 42 9.26 30.91 -21.02
CA ASP A 42 10.09 29.79 -21.46
C ASP A 42 10.57 29.96 -22.92
N GLU A 43 11.47 29.08 -23.38
CA GLU A 43 12.00 29.08 -24.75
C GLU A 43 10.94 28.94 -25.86
N ASN A 44 9.72 28.54 -25.48
CA ASN A 44 8.57 28.34 -26.36
C ASN A 44 7.53 29.48 -26.28
N GLY A 45 7.72 30.47 -25.42
CA GLY A 45 6.86 31.64 -25.34
C GLY A 45 5.70 31.53 -24.33
N HIS A 46 5.74 30.60 -23.38
CA HIS A 46 4.71 30.49 -22.33
C HIS A 46 5.02 31.35 -21.11
N VAL A 47 4.00 32.02 -20.56
CA VAL A 47 4.09 32.75 -19.29
C VAL A 47 4.27 31.75 -18.15
N VAL A 48 5.42 31.78 -17.50
CA VAL A 48 5.72 31.00 -16.29
C VAL A 48 5.39 31.91 -15.09
N SER A 49 4.35 31.59 -14.34
CA SER A 49 4.10 32.22 -13.03
C SER A 49 5.23 31.86 -12.06
N ASP A 50 5.66 32.80 -11.21
CA ASP A 50 6.67 32.58 -10.16
C ASP A 50 6.20 31.60 -9.05
N ASP A 51 5.02 31.00 -9.16
CA ASP A 51 4.72 29.75 -8.49
C ASP A 51 5.63 28.67 -9.10
N ALA A 52 6.86 28.56 -8.56
CA ALA A 52 7.70 27.41 -8.79
C ALA A 52 6.88 26.20 -8.40
N VAL A 53 6.28 25.53 -9.39
CA VAL A 53 5.54 24.28 -9.19
C VAL A 53 6.54 23.35 -8.52
N GLN A 54 6.40 23.17 -7.21
CA GLN A 54 7.29 22.34 -6.43
C GLN A 54 7.28 20.96 -7.09
N LYS A 55 8.44 20.54 -7.61
CA LYS A 55 8.55 19.27 -8.31
C LYS A 55 8.08 18.19 -7.35
N LYS A 56 7.08 17.41 -7.78
CA LYS A 56 6.52 16.34 -6.97
C LYS A 56 7.45 15.13 -6.98
N HIS A 57 7.66 14.55 -5.81
CA HIS A 57 8.48 13.36 -5.62
C HIS A 57 7.65 12.22 -5.02
N ASN A 58 7.80 11.03 -5.58
CA ASN A 58 7.37 9.80 -4.91
C ASN A 58 8.60 9.20 -4.21
N PHE A 59 8.42 8.82 -2.96
CA PHE A 59 9.45 8.15 -2.17
C PHE A 59 9.66 6.72 -2.69
N HIS A 60 10.90 6.25 -2.63
CA HIS A 60 11.27 4.88 -2.94
C HIS A 60 12.23 4.36 -1.88
N TYR A 61 11.96 3.17 -1.33
CA TYR A 61 12.79 2.59 -0.29
C TYR A 61 14.12 2.10 -0.86
N ASN A 62 15.21 2.37 -0.15
CA ASN A 62 16.43 1.61 -0.30
C ASN A 62 16.42 0.46 0.71
N LEU A 63 16.11 -0.75 0.26
CA LEU A 63 15.99 -1.92 1.16
C LEU A 63 17.29 -2.26 1.89
N TRP A 64 18.44 -1.82 1.37
CA TRP A 64 19.75 -2.05 1.99
C TRP A 64 20.05 -1.08 3.15
N GLU A 65 19.23 -0.05 3.32
CA GLU A 65 19.40 1.00 4.34
C GLU A 65 18.27 1.00 5.39
N MET A 66 17.51 -0.08 5.45
CA MET A 66 16.41 -0.19 6.41
C MET A 66 16.91 -0.35 7.84
N GLU A 67 16.50 0.56 8.71
CA GLU A 67 16.84 0.55 10.13
C GLU A 67 15.89 -0.37 10.91
N LYS A 68 16.43 -1.12 11.87
CA LYS A 68 15.65 -1.86 12.87
C LYS A 68 15.84 -1.21 14.23
N GLY A 69 14.76 -1.14 15.01
CA GLY A 69 14.76 -0.44 16.29
C GLY A 69 13.86 -1.11 17.34
N GLY A 70 14.28 -1.02 18.61
CA GLY A 70 13.43 -1.42 19.73
C GLY A 70 12.25 -0.46 19.92
N ALA A 71 11.39 -0.75 20.90
CA ALA A 71 10.15 0.01 21.14
C ALA A 71 10.38 1.54 21.27
N LYS A 72 11.39 2.00 22.03
CA LYS A 72 11.68 3.43 22.18
C LYS A 72 12.18 4.09 20.90
N THR A 73 12.99 3.38 20.11
CA THR A 73 13.47 3.87 18.80
C THR A 73 12.31 4.04 17.83
N ARG A 74 11.43 3.02 17.74
CA ARG A 74 10.22 3.08 16.91
C ARG A 74 9.27 4.19 17.33
N TYR A 75 9.09 4.38 18.64
CA TYR A 75 8.34 5.52 19.18
C TYR A 75 8.94 6.85 18.72
N GLN A 76 10.27 7.03 18.83
CA GLN A 76 10.94 8.26 18.41
C GLN A 76 10.74 8.53 16.91
N TRP A 77 10.88 7.51 16.05
CA TRP A 77 10.62 7.63 14.62
C TRP A 77 9.20 8.10 14.32
N ASN A 78 8.20 7.58 15.02
CA ASN A 78 6.82 8.05 14.87
C ASN A 78 6.69 9.53 15.27
N MET A 79 7.28 9.93 16.39
CA MET A 79 7.21 11.31 16.86
C MET A 79 7.91 12.28 15.90
N ASP A 80 9.07 11.91 15.37
CA ASP A 80 9.80 12.71 14.40
C ASP A 80 9.03 12.84 13.08
N ALA A 81 8.41 11.76 12.60
CA ALA A 81 7.56 11.79 11.42
C ALA A 81 6.32 12.69 11.62
N ILE A 82 5.65 12.61 12.78
CA ILE A 82 4.46 13.44 13.06
C ILE A 82 4.84 14.91 13.19
N ARG A 83 5.95 15.24 13.85
CA ARG A 83 6.44 16.64 13.92
C ARG A 83 6.77 17.17 12.54
N THR A 84 7.48 16.39 11.74
CA THR A 84 7.85 16.74 10.37
C THR A 84 6.58 16.96 9.53
N LEU A 85 5.58 16.08 9.63
CA LEU A 85 4.30 16.23 8.96
C LEU A 85 3.61 17.55 9.35
N LYS A 86 3.45 17.81 10.66
CA LYS A 86 2.79 19.03 11.15
C LYS A 86 3.55 20.30 10.74
N GLN A 87 4.87 20.24 10.68
CA GLN A 87 5.69 21.33 10.15
C GLN A 87 5.38 21.58 8.67
N ILE A 88 5.47 20.55 7.82
CA ILE A 88 5.19 20.65 6.38
C ILE A 88 3.78 21.21 6.12
N GLU A 89 2.78 20.75 6.89
CA GLU A 89 1.40 21.22 6.78
C GLU A 89 1.23 22.67 7.22
N SER A 90 1.87 23.09 8.32
CA SER A 90 1.81 24.48 8.78
C SER A 90 2.50 25.45 7.83
N GLU A 91 3.51 24.97 7.09
CA GLU A 91 4.20 25.69 6.03
C GLU A 91 3.49 25.62 4.66
N ASN A 92 2.39 24.86 4.57
CA ASN A 92 1.58 24.68 3.37
C ASN A 92 2.39 24.31 2.10
N ARG A 93 3.31 23.34 2.25
CA ARG A 93 4.17 22.86 1.16
C ARG A 93 4.19 21.34 1.06
N LEU A 94 4.89 20.81 0.05
CA LEU A 94 5.19 19.38 -0.03
C LEU A 94 6.50 19.07 0.69
N ALA A 95 6.61 17.84 1.18
CA ALA A 95 7.83 17.29 1.73
C ALA A 95 8.98 17.32 0.72
N THR A 96 10.16 17.71 1.19
CA THR A 96 11.43 17.52 0.49
C THR A 96 11.85 16.03 0.53
N PRO A 97 12.77 15.57 -0.35
CA PRO A 97 13.26 14.19 -0.31
C PRO A 97 13.85 13.77 1.05
N GLU A 98 14.51 14.69 1.74
CA GLU A 98 15.08 14.49 3.08
C GLU A 98 13.98 14.31 4.13
N GLU A 99 12.93 15.13 4.08
CA GLU A 99 11.78 14.96 4.97
C GLU A 99 11.00 13.68 4.66
N GLN A 100 10.90 13.29 3.38
CA GLN A 100 10.31 12.00 3.00
C GLN A 100 11.04 10.82 3.67
N LYS A 101 12.37 10.89 3.83
CA LYS A 101 13.12 9.86 4.59
C LYS A 101 12.75 9.83 6.08
N THR A 102 12.44 10.96 6.69
CA THR A 102 11.96 11.00 8.08
C THR A 102 10.55 10.44 8.18
N LEU A 103 9.67 10.88 7.27
CA LEU A 103 8.28 10.42 7.19
C LEU A 103 8.18 8.90 6.93
N SER A 104 9.06 8.34 6.10
CA SER A 104 9.07 6.91 5.76
C SER A 104 9.45 5.99 6.91
N LYS A 105 9.95 6.55 8.04
CA LYS A 105 10.28 5.80 9.26
C LYS A 105 9.09 5.63 10.20
N PHE A 106 7.92 6.19 9.88
CA PHE A 106 6.71 5.96 10.66
C PHE A 106 6.30 4.48 10.57
N VAL A 107 6.27 3.80 11.73
CA VAL A 107 5.95 2.36 11.83
C VAL A 107 4.61 2.10 12.51
N GLY A 108 3.88 3.16 12.86
CA GLY A 108 2.62 3.08 13.58
C GLY A 108 2.77 2.60 15.02
N TRP A 109 1.63 2.31 15.65
CA TRP A 109 1.54 2.11 17.10
C TRP A 109 1.55 0.64 17.53
N GLY A 110 1.69 -0.29 16.57
CA GLY A 110 1.76 -1.73 16.79
C GLY A 110 2.85 -2.14 17.78
N GLY A 111 2.43 -2.72 18.92
CA GLY A 111 3.35 -3.15 19.97
C GLY A 111 4.02 -1.99 20.74
N LEU A 112 3.42 -0.79 20.73
CA LEU A 112 3.85 0.38 21.50
C LEU A 112 2.79 0.81 22.53
N SER A 113 2.04 -0.15 23.10
CA SER A 113 0.98 0.13 24.08
C SER A 113 1.48 0.90 25.30
N GLN A 114 2.75 0.74 25.66
CA GLN A 114 3.38 1.42 26.79
C GLN A 114 3.39 2.95 26.64
N ALA A 115 3.42 3.47 25.40
CA ALA A 115 3.37 4.91 25.14
C ALA A 115 2.00 5.54 25.46
N PHE A 116 0.96 4.71 25.61
CA PHE A 116 -0.41 5.15 25.89
C PHE A 116 -0.84 4.86 27.35
N ASP A 117 0.07 4.36 28.19
CA ASP A 117 -0.19 4.02 29.58
C ASP A 117 0.33 5.10 30.53
N GLU A 118 -0.59 5.88 31.09
CA GLU A 118 -0.28 6.96 32.05
C GLU A 118 0.39 6.46 33.34
N ASN A 119 0.22 5.18 33.68
CA ASN A 119 0.75 4.59 34.91
C ASN A 119 2.13 3.93 34.69
N ASN A 120 2.63 3.89 33.46
CA ASN A 120 3.91 3.28 33.14
C ASN A 120 5.07 4.24 33.42
N ALA A 121 5.69 4.12 34.60
CA ALA A 121 6.80 4.99 35.00
C ALA A 121 7.96 5.04 33.99
N GLY A 122 8.25 3.93 33.29
CA GLY A 122 9.31 3.82 32.28
C GLY A 122 9.01 4.52 30.94
N TRP A 123 7.77 4.93 30.74
CA TRP A 123 7.24 5.60 29.55
C TRP A 123 6.53 6.92 29.85
N SER A 124 6.65 7.43 31.08
CA SER A 124 5.96 8.66 31.53
C SER A 124 6.30 9.89 30.67
N LYS A 125 7.54 10.00 30.17
CA LYS A 125 7.96 11.09 29.29
C LYS A 125 7.32 10.96 27.91
N GLU A 126 7.38 9.77 27.34
CA GLU A 126 6.79 9.44 26.04
C GLU A 126 5.26 9.62 26.06
N TYR A 127 4.58 9.21 27.14
CA TYR A 127 3.15 9.44 27.31
C TYR A 127 2.79 10.92 27.28
N ALA A 128 3.50 11.75 28.07
CA ALA A 128 3.24 13.18 28.14
C ALA A 128 3.52 13.89 26.81
N GLU A 129 4.61 13.53 26.14
CA GLU A 129 5.00 14.08 24.84
C GLU A 129 3.99 13.70 23.74
N LEU A 130 3.53 12.45 23.72
CA LEU A 130 2.51 11.98 22.79
C LEU A 130 1.18 12.71 22.98
N LYS A 131 0.78 12.89 24.24
CA LYS A 131 -0.44 13.62 24.62
C LYS A 131 -0.40 15.10 24.25
N ASP A 132 0.77 15.73 24.34
CA ASP A 132 0.95 17.13 23.98
C ASP A 132 1.00 17.32 22.45
N LEU A 133 1.65 16.41 21.72
CA LEU A 133 1.82 16.54 20.28
C LEU A 133 0.52 16.27 19.50
N LEU A 134 -0.32 15.34 19.95
CA LEU A 134 -1.52 14.91 19.22
C LEU A 134 -2.78 15.64 19.69
N SER A 135 -3.67 15.95 18.75
CA SER A 135 -5.05 16.29 19.10
C SER A 135 -5.76 15.12 19.77
N ASP A 136 -6.87 15.38 20.47
CA ASP A 136 -7.65 14.33 21.14
C ASP A 136 -8.17 13.28 20.14
N GLU A 137 -8.57 13.70 18.94
CA GLU A 137 -8.99 12.82 17.86
C GLU A 137 -7.83 11.97 17.33
N GLU A 138 -6.68 12.58 17.04
CA GLU A 138 -5.47 11.87 16.60
C GLU A 138 -4.99 10.88 17.66
N TYR A 139 -4.99 11.28 18.93
CA TYR A 139 -4.58 10.42 20.05
C TYR A 139 -5.51 9.22 20.19
N SER A 140 -6.84 9.44 20.10
CA SER A 140 -7.83 8.38 20.21
C SER A 140 -7.72 7.38 19.04
N ALA A 141 -7.51 7.88 17.82
CA ALA A 141 -7.26 7.05 16.63
C ALA A 141 -5.96 6.25 16.78
N ALA A 142 -4.85 6.91 17.13
CA ALA A 142 -3.56 6.28 17.36
C ALA A 142 -3.67 5.14 18.40
N ARG A 143 -4.32 5.40 19.53
CA ARG A 143 -4.53 4.41 20.60
C ARG A 143 -5.36 3.22 20.13
N ALA A 144 -6.38 3.44 19.30
CA ALA A 144 -7.21 2.36 18.75
C ALA A 144 -6.41 1.41 17.84
N THR A 145 -5.30 1.89 17.28
CA THR A 145 -4.48 1.11 16.33
C THR A 145 -3.36 0.29 16.96
N VAL A 146 -3.12 0.42 18.26
CA VAL A 146 -2.03 -0.27 18.99
C VAL A 146 -2.04 -1.79 18.81
N ASN A 147 -3.23 -2.37 18.67
CA ASN A 147 -3.42 -3.81 18.57
C ASN A 147 -3.58 -4.33 17.13
N ASN A 148 -3.67 -3.47 16.11
CA ASN A 148 -4.02 -3.88 14.75
C ASN A 148 -3.34 -3.11 13.60
N ALA A 149 -2.62 -2.01 13.84
CA ALA A 149 -1.79 -1.37 12.82
C ALA A 149 -0.47 -2.11 12.66
N PHE A 150 -0.48 -3.10 11.79
CA PHE A 150 0.72 -3.85 11.42
C PHE A 150 1.16 -3.44 10.02
N TYR A 151 2.33 -2.81 9.94
CA TYR A 151 2.91 -2.40 8.67
C TYR A 151 3.62 -3.59 8.01
N THR A 152 3.31 -3.82 6.74
CA THR A 152 4.06 -4.77 5.90
C THR A 152 5.47 -4.22 5.70
N SER A 153 6.48 -5.08 5.86
CA SER A 153 7.85 -4.64 5.65
C SER A 153 8.06 -4.33 4.15
N PRO A 154 8.81 -3.25 3.82
CA PRO A 154 9.19 -2.94 2.45
C PRO A 154 9.79 -4.13 1.67
N GLU A 155 10.49 -5.06 2.33
CA GLU A 155 11.05 -6.26 1.69
C GLU A 155 9.95 -7.21 1.18
N ILE A 156 8.96 -7.54 2.03
CA ILE A 156 7.83 -8.39 1.63
C ILE A 156 7.02 -7.71 0.53
N ALA A 157 6.78 -6.41 0.68
CA ALA A 157 6.05 -5.62 -0.32
C ALA A 157 6.77 -5.61 -1.67
N MET A 158 8.11 -5.51 -1.69
CA MET A 158 8.90 -5.60 -2.91
C MET A 158 8.77 -6.98 -3.55
N CYS A 159 8.84 -8.08 -2.79
CA CYS A 159 8.67 -9.42 -3.35
C CYS A 159 7.32 -9.59 -4.06
N ILE A 160 6.24 -9.07 -3.47
CA ILE A 160 4.89 -9.09 -4.08
C ILE A 160 4.85 -8.27 -5.38
N ASN A 161 5.43 -7.06 -5.38
CA ASN A 161 5.51 -6.24 -6.59
C ASN A 161 6.38 -6.91 -7.68
N SER A 162 7.50 -7.54 -7.30
CA SER A 162 8.36 -8.28 -8.22
C SER A 162 7.63 -9.47 -8.83
N ALA A 163 6.83 -10.21 -8.06
CA ALA A 163 6.00 -11.29 -8.58
C ALA A 163 4.99 -10.78 -9.63
N LEU A 164 4.36 -9.62 -9.40
CA LEU A 164 3.48 -8.99 -10.39
C LEU A 164 4.20 -8.66 -11.70
N VAL A 165 5.44 -8.16 -11.62
CA VAL A 165 6.28 -7.94 -12.81
C VAL A 165 6.57 -9.28 -13.52
N GLN A 166 6.85 -10.35 -12.78
CA GLN A 166 7.05 -11.68 -13.38
C GLN A 166 5.78 -12.23 -14.04
N PHE A 167 4.59 -11.96 -13.48
CA PHE A 167 3.29 -12.27 -14.09
C PHE A 167 2.94 -11.41 -15.31
N GLY A 168 3.82 -10.45 -15.68
CA GLY A 168 3.67 -9.66 -16.89
C GLY A 168 3.08 -8.27 -16.66
N PHE A 169 2.89 -7.82 -15.41
CA PHE A 169 2.45 -6.46 -15.14
C PHE A 169 3.55 -5.46 -15.53
N ARG A 170 3.18 -4.40 -16.26
CA ARG A 170 4.10 -3.35 -16.74
C ARG A 170 3.62 -1.93 -16.47
N GLY A 171 2.38 -1.75 -16.02
CA GLY A 171 1.76 -0.44 -15.84
C GLY A 171 0.24 -0.54 -15.85
N GLY A 172 -0.44 0.54 -15.45
CA GLY A 172 -1.90 0.58 -15.29
C GLY A 172 -2.33 1.26 -14.00
N ASN A 173 -3.60 1.11 -13.64
CA ASN A 173 -4.14 1.61 -12.37
C ASN A 173 -3.88 0.60 -11.25
N VAL A 174 -3.14 1.00 -10.22
CA VAL A 174 -2.83 0.18 -9.04
C VAL A 174 -3.51 0.74 -7.81
N LEU A 175 -4.27 -0.09 -7.10
CA LEU A 175 -4.92 0.26 -5.84
C LEU A 175 -4.23 -0.41 -4.65
N GLU A 176 -3.97 0.35 -3.59
CA GLU A 176 -3.68 -0.15 -2.25
C GLU A 176 -4.80 0.32 -1.29
N PRO A 177 -5.74 -0.56 -0.87
CA PRO A 177 -6.98 -0.16 -0.21
C PRO A 177 -6.87 0.06 1.31
N SER A 178 -5.71 -0.24 1.90
CA SER A 178 -5.37 -0.06 3.32
C SER A 178 -3.87 0.22 3.43
N MET A 179 -3.45 1.35 2.86
CA MET A 179 -2.04 1.56 2.51
C MET A 179 -1.12 1.90 3.69
N GLY A 180 -1.66 2.34 4.83
CA GLY A 180 -0.86 2.95 5.89
C GLY A 180 -0.09 4.15 5.34
N ILE A 181 1.23 4.10 5.42
CA ILE A 181 2.13 5.10 4.84
C ILE A 181 2.59 4.73 3.43
N GLY A 182 2.03 3.66 2.83
CA GLY A 182 2.21 3.20 1.45
C GLY A 182 3.47 2.39 1.18
N ASN A 183 3.87 1.47 2.07
CA ASN A 183 5.08 0.65 1.88
C ASN A 183 5.07 -0.14 0.56
N PHE A 184 3.91 -0.54 0.03
CA PHE A 184 3.83 -1.17 -1.28
C PHE A 184 4.20 -0.23 -2.43
N PHE A 185 3.81 1.06 -2.36
CA PHE A 185 4.19 2.05 -3.37
C PHE A 185 5.68 2.35 -3.30
N GLY A 186 6.23 2.53 -2.09
CA GLY A 186 7.65 2.79 -1.90
C GLY A 186 8.56 1.62 -2.30
N SER A 187 8.02 0.41 -2.40
CA SER A 187 8.74 -0.80 -2.81
C SER A 187 8.44 -1.25 -4.25
N MET A 188 7.83 -0.40 -5.09
CA MET A 188 7.58 -0.75 -6.49
C MET A 188 8.87 -0.75 -7.31
N PRO A 189 9.21 -1.83 -8.04
CA PRO A 189 10.33 -1.83 -8.98
C PRO A 189 10.21 -0.71 -10.02
N GLU A 190 11.35 -0.22 -10.52
CA GLU A 190 11.41 0.82 -11.55
C GLU A 190 10.56 0.48 -12.79
N THR A 191 10.40 -0.79 -13.12
CA THR A 191 9.56 -1.24 -14.25
C THR A 191 8.07 -0.92 -14.09
N MET A 192 7.62 -0.52 -12.89
CA MET A 192 6.25 -0.11 -12.59
C MET A 192 6.08 1.42 -12.47
N HIS A 193 7.11 2.23 -12.76
CA HIS A 193 7.07 3.69 -12.55
C HIS A 193 5.95 4.42 -13.31
N GLU A 194 5.46 3.87 -14.41
CA GLU A 194 4.34 4.42 -15.20
C GLU A 194 2.95 4.10 -14.61
N ALA A 195 2.89 3.32 -13.52
CA ALA A 195 1.63 2.99 -12.86
C ALA A 195 0.96 4.23 -12.26
N LYS A 196 -0.36 4.32 -12.43
CA LYS A 196 -1.20 5.31 -11.74
C LYS A 196 -1.60 4.74 -10.39
N LEU A 197 -1.12 5.38 -9.34
CA LEU A 197 -1.25 4.89 -7.97
C LEU A 197 -2.49 5.48 -7.29
N TYR A 198 -3.29 4.61 -6.68
CA TYR A 198 -4.49 4.95 -5.93
C TYR A 198 -4.38 4.34 -4.53
N GLY A 199 -4.41 5.18 -3.50
CA GLY A 199 -4.28 4.74 -2.12
C GLY A 199 -5.54 5.05 -1.32
N VAL A 200 -5.88 4.16 -0.38
CA VAL A 200 -6.92 4.40 0.60
C VAL A 200 -6.35 4.09 1.97
N GLU A 201 -6.53 5.02 2.90
CA GLU A 201 -6.10 4.85 4.28
C GLU A 201 -7.13 5.42 5.24
N LEU A 202 -7.47 4.65 6.28
CA LEU A 202 -8.46 5.05 7.27
C LEU A 202 -7.86 6.02 8.29
N ASP A 203 -6.63 5.78 8.76
CA ASP A 203 -6.00 6.63 9.76
C ASP A 203 -5.49 7.96 9.18
N SER A 204 -5.79 9.05 9.88
CA SER A 204 -5.50 10.40 9.41
C SER A 204 -4.00 10.69 9.36
N ILE A 205 -3.22 10.22 10.34
CA ILE A 205 -1.78 10.49 10.38
C ILE A 205 -1.09 9.71 9.27
N SER A 206 -1.29 8.40 9.20
CA SER A 206 -0.68 7.56 8.18
C SER A 206 -1.08 7.99 6.76
N GLY A 207 -2.35 8.31 6.54
CA GLY A 207 -2.84 8.79 5.24
C GLY A 207 -2.27 10.15 4.81
N ARG A 208 -2.05 11.08 5.76
CA ARG A 208 -1.39 12.37 5.46
C ARG A 208 0.11 12.19 5.23
N ILE A 209 0.78 11.29 5.95
CA ILE A 209 2.15 10.88 5.68
C ILE A 209 2.25 10.27 4.27
N ALA A 210 1.36 9.35 3.90
CA ALA A 210 1.32 8.72 2.59
C ALA A 210 1.19 9.76 1.46
N LYS A 211 0.36 10.80 1.63
CA LYS A 211 0.24 11.90 0.67
C LYS A 211 1.55 12.67 0.47
N GLN A 212 2.34 12.83 1.52
CA GLN A 212 3.64 13.49 1.46
C GLN A 212 4.72 12.59 0.86
N LEU A 213 4.64 11.27 1.08
CA LEU A 213 5.54 10.28 0.49
C LEU A 213 5.26 10.06 -1.01
N TYR A 214 4.00 10.02 -1.44
CA TYR A 214 3.62 9.74 -2.83
C TYR A 214 2.83 10.90 -3.42
N GLN A 215 3.52 12.02 -3.66
CA GLN A 215 2.91 13.29 -4.05
C GLN A 215 2.22 13.27 -5.42
N ASN A 216 2.52 12.24 -6.23
CA ASN A 216 1.88 11.99 -7.53
C ASN A 216 0.74 10.96 -7.48
N ALA A 217 0.52 10.29 -6.33
CA ALA A 217 -0.55 9.30 -6.16
C ALA A 217 -1.89 9.96 -5.80
N ASN A 218 -2.99 9.28 -6.11
CA ASN A 218 -4.33 9.67 -5.69
C ASN A 218 -4.68 8.96 -4.37
N ILE A 219 -4.49 9.65 -3.25
CA ILE A 219 -4.67 9.06 -1.91
C ILE A 219 -5.91 9.64 -1.23
N SER A 220 -6.83 8.76 -0.85
CA SER A 220 -8.05 9.09 -0.10
C SER A 220 -7.90 8.69 1.36
N ILE A 221 -8.10 9.64 2.28
CA ILE A 221 -8.08 9.39 3.72
C ILE A 221 -9.53 9.10 4.15
N THR A 222 -9.93 7.83 4.05
CA THR A 222 -11.29 7.36 4.33
C THR A 222 -11.30 5.84 4.47
N GLY A 223 -12.36 5.28 5.05
CA GLY A 223 -12.58 3.84 5.06
C GLY A 223 -12.82 3.28 3.66
N PHE A 224 -12.25 2.11 3.35
CA PHE A 224 -12.42 1.47 2.04
C PHE A 224 -13.89 1.22 1.71
N GLU A 225 -14.73 1.01 2.71
CA GLU A 225 -16.18 0.88 2.59
C GLU A 225 -16.89 2.12 2.05
N ASN A 226 -16.31 3.30 2.25
CA ASN A 226 -16.88 4.57 1.78
C ASN A 226 -16.38 4.96 0.38
N THR A 227 -15.44 4.21 -0.20
CA THR A 227 -14.92 4.49 -1.54
C THR A 227 -15.92 4.12 -2.63
N THR A 228 -15.95 4.94 -3.68
CA THR A 228 -16.89 4.83 -4.82
C THR A 228 -16.19 4.48 -6.13
N TYR A 229 -15.00 3.85 -6.07
CA TYR A 229 -14.29 3.43 -7.27
C TYR A 229 -15.17 2.46 -8.09
N PRO A 230 -15.22 2.61 -9.43
CA PRO A 230 -15.99 1.72 -10.28
C PRO A 230 -15.48 0.28 -10.23
N ASP A 231 -16.38 -0.67 -10.44
CA ASP A 231 -16.00 -2.05 -10.72
C ASP A 231 -15.17 -2.11 -12.02
N ASN A 232 -14.22 -3.05 -12.08
CA ASN A 232 -13.34 -3.25 -13.24
C ASN A 232 -12.47 -2.04 -13.65
N PHE A 233 -12.09 -1.21 -12.70
CA PHE A 233 -11.29 0.00 -12.94
C PHE A 233 -9.77 -0.22 -12.77
N PHE A 234 -9.37 -1.08 -11.83
CA PHE A 234 -7.96 -1.31 -11.51
C PHE A 234 -7.38 -2.47 -12.30
N ASP A 235 -6.12 -2.34 -12.72
CA ASP A 235 -5.34 -3.44 -13.29
C ASP A 235 -4.83 -4.37 -12.19
N VAL A 236 -4.43 -3.77 -11.06
CA VAL A 236 -3.90 -4.50 -9.91
C VAL A 236 -4.43 -3.91 -8.61
N VAL A 237 -4.76 -4.77 -7.66
CA VAL A 237 -4.85 -4.41 -6.23
C VAL A 237 -3.69 -5.08 -5.48
N VAL A 238 -2.94 -4.29 -4.72
CA VAL A 238 -1.90 -4.76 -3.79
C VAL A 238 -2.22 -4.35 -2.37
N GLY A 239 -1.51 -4.91 -1.40
CA GLY A 239 -1.56 -4.43 -0.01
C GLY A 239 -1.64 -5.54 1.02
N ASN A 240 -1.80 -5.13 2.26
CA ASN A 240 -2.10 -6.01 3.38
C ASN A 240 -3.48 -5.65 3.91
N VAL A 241 -4.43 -6.58 3.78
CA VAL A 241 -5.80 -6.32 4.22
C VAL A 241 -5.83 -6.28 5.75
N PRO A 242 -6.69 -5.47 6.37
CA PRO A 242 -6.80 -5.43 7.83
C PRO A 242 -7.18 -6.78 8.43
N PHE A 243 -6.56 -7.12 9.56
CA PHE A 243 -6.83 -8.35 10.30
C PHE A 243 -7.80 -8.05 11.43
N GLY A 244 -8.90 -8.78 11.52
CA GLY A 244 -9.88 -8.55 12.57
C GLY A 244 -11.13 -9.41 12.47
N ASP A 245 -11.76 -9.59 13.62
CA ASP A 245 -13.01 -10.33 13.78
C ASP A 245 -14.21 -9.37 13.85
N TYR A 246 -14.24 -8.34 12.99
CA TYR A 246 -15.34 -7.38 12.89
C TYR A 246 -15.80 -7.24 11.45
N LYS A 247 -16.89 -6.49 11.24
CA LYS A 247 -17.54 -6.28 9.95
C LYS A 247 -17.69 -4.79 9.71
N VAL A 248 -17.71 -4.40 8.45
CA VAL A 248 -18.03 -3.04 8.01
C VAL A 248 -19.36 -3.05 7.27
N PHE A 249 -20.03 -1.90 7.27
CA PHE A 249 -21.27 -1.72 6.56
C PHE A 249 -21.00 -1.27 5.12
N ASP A 250 -21.31 -2.12 4.16
CA ASP A 250 -21.32 -1.79 2.73
C ASP A 250 -22.52 -2.50 2.09
N PRO A 251 -23.57 -1.76 1.67
CA PRO A 251 -24.81 -2.34 1.15
C PRO A 251 -24.61 -3.40 0.05
N LYS A 252 -23.57 -3.27 -0.78
CA LYS A 252 -23.27 -4.21 -1.87
C LYS A 252 -22.84 -5.59 -1.35
N TYR A 253 -22.18 -5.63 -0.19
CA TYR A 253 -21.55 -6.83 0.37
C TYR A 253 -22.22 -7.37 1.64
N ASN A 254 -23.08 -6.59 2.31
CA ASN A 254 -23.71 -6.95 3.57
C ASN A 254 -24.37 -8.34 3.58
N LYS A 255 -24.95 -8.77 2.45
CA LYS A 255 -25.59 -10.09 2.29
C LYS A 255 -24.64 -11.28 2.51
N TYR A 256 -23.33 -11.09 2.34
CA TYR A 256 -22.33 -12.13 2.50
C TYR A 256 -21.82 -12.26 3.94
N ASN A 257 -22.09 -11.25 4.78
CA ASN A 257 -21.71 -11.25 6.20
C ASN A 257 -20.19 -11.44 6.44
N PHE A 258 -19.37 -10.93 5.52
CA PHE A 258 -17.91 -11.05 5.52
C PHE A 258 -17.27 -10.35 6.71
N ARG A 259 -16.22 -10.98 7.27
CA ARG A 259 -15.29 -10.30 8.18
C ARG A 259 -14.43 -9.31 7.39
N ILE A 260 -13.78 -8.39 8.08
CA ILE A 260 -13.05 -7.29 7.43
C ILE A 260 -12.06 -7.76 6.34
N HIS A 261 -11.24 -8.78 6.60
CA HIS A 261 -10.28 -9.32 5.63
C HIS A 261 -10.96 -9.93 4.40
N ASP A 262 -12.06 -10.67 4.58
CA ASP A 262 -12.85 -11.23 3.49
C ASP A 262 -13.53 -10.15 2.66
N TYR A 263 -14.04 -9.11 3.32
CA TYR A 263 -14.69 -7.96 2.69
C TYR A 263 -13.72 -7.23 1.78
N PHE A 264 -12.49 -6.96 2.26
CA PHE A 264 -11.45 -6.32 1.47
C PHE A 264 -11.12 -7.12 0.21
N LEU A 265 -10.95 -8.44 0.34
CA LEU A 265 -10.73 -9.34 -0.80
C LEU A 265 -11.89 -9.31 -1.80
N ALA A 266 -13.13 -9.38 -1.31
CA ALA A 266 -14.32 -9.38 -2.15
C ALA A 266 -14.48 -8.07 -2.93
N LYS A 267 -14.28 -6.92 -2.27
CA LYS A 267 -14.38 -5.60 -2.90
C LYS A 267 -13.20 -5.32 -3.84
N ALA A 268 -11.98 -5.67 -3.44
CA ALA A 268 -10.79 -5.59 -4.30
C ALA A 268 -11.01 -6.35 -5.61
N LEU A 269 -11.46 -7.61 -5.52
CA LEU A 269 -11.69 -8.43 -6.70
C LEU A 269 -12.78 -7.87 -7.63
N ASP A 270 -13.84 -7.28 -7.07
CA ASP A 270 -14.88 -6.63 -7.88
C ASP A 270 -14.35 -5.37 -8.60
N GLN A 271 -13.43 -4.62 -7.98
CA GLN A 271 -12.84 -3.39 -8.53
C GLN A 271 -11.70 -3.63 -9.53
N VAL A 272 -11.04 -4.78 -9.49
CA VAL A 272 -10.06 -5.19 -10.52
C VAL A 272 -10.78 -5.53 -11.83
N ARG A 273 -10.19 -5.21 -12.99
CA ARG A 273 -10.75 -5.56 -14.30
C ARG A 273 -10.56 -7.06 -14.63
N PRO A 274 -11.33 -7.64 -15.55
CA PRO A 274 -11.03 -8.96 -16.10
C PRO A 274 -9.57 -9.07 -16.56
N GLY A 275 -8.93 -10.19 -16.21
CA GLY A 275 -7.50 -10.47 -16.43
C GLY A 275 -6.55 -9.72 -15.49
N GLY A 276 -7.03 -8.73 -14.73
CA GLY A 276 -6.26 -8.03 -13.70
C GLY A 276 -6.05 -8.89 -12.45
N MET A 277 -5.18 -8.43 -11.55
CA MET A 277 -4.72 -9.23 -10.41
C MET A 277 -5.03 -8.59 -9.04
N VAL A 278 -5.31 -9.43 -8.05
CA VAL A 278 -5.30 -9.07 -6.63
C VAL A 278 -4.13 -9.82 -6.00
N ALA A 279 -3.14 -9.09 -5.51
CA ALA A 279 -1.92 -9.61 -4.89
C ALA A 279 -1.77 -9.05 -3.48
N VAL A 280 -2.33 -9.75 -2.49
CA VAL A 280 -2.49 -9.20 -1.13
C VAL A 280 -2.07 -10.16 -0.04
N ILE A 281 -1.68 -9.59 1.11
CA ILE A 281 -1.51 -10.32 2.35
C ILE A 281 -2.85 -10.36 3.08
N THR A 282 -3.22 -11.53 3.61
CA THR A 282 -4.41 -11.73 4.44
C THR A 282 -4.13 -12.69 5.59
N THR A 283 -5.05 -12.76 6.57
CA THR A 283 -4.98 -13.77 7.64
C THR A 283 -5.06 -15.18 7.05
N LYS A 284 -4.41 -16.16 7.69
CA LYS A 284 -4.64 -17.58 7.36
C LYS A 284 -6.11 -18.01 7.46
N GLY A 285 -6.90 -17.28 8.26
CA GLY A 285 -8.33 -17.52 8.45
C GLY A 285 -9.15 -17.37 7.17
N THR A 286 -8.67 -16.62 6.18
CA THR A 286 -9.31 -16.55 4.86
C THR A 286 -9.33 -17.94 4.20
N LEU A 287 -8.20 -18.63 4.20
CA LEU A 287 -8.04 -19.91 3.52
C LEU A 287 -8.36 -21.12 4.41
N ASP A 288 -8.10 -21.06 5.72
CA ASP A 288 -8.19 -22.23 6.61
C ASP A 288 -9.51 -22.37 7.36
N LYS A 289 -10.37 -21.34 7.41
CA LYS A 289 -11.61 -21.46 8.21
C LYS A 289 -12.55 -22.51 7.63
N ALA A 290 -13.26 -23.22 8.51
CA ALA A 290 -14.20 -24.26 8.15
C ALA A 290 -15.30 -23.78 7.18
N ASN A 291 -15.75 -22.53 7.33
CA ASN A 291 -16.75 -21.94 6.47
C ASN A 291 -16.14 -21.55 5.09
N PRO A 292 -16.58 -22.17 3.97
CA PRO A 292 -15.99 -21.94 2.66
C PRO A 292 -16.54 -20.73 1.90
N THR A 293 -17.48 -19.96 2.47
CA THR A 293 -18.25 -18.93 1.73
C THR A 293 -17.37 -17.91 1.00
N ILE A 294 -16.30 -17.41 1.64
CA ILE A 294 -15.37 -16.50 0.94
C ILE A 294 -14.59 -17.21 -0.15
N ARG A 295 -14.16 -18.47 0.08
CA ARG A 295 -13.39 -19.21 -0.93
C ARG A 295 -14.24 -19.51 -2.15
N LYS A 296 -15.52 -19.87 -1.97
CA LYS A 296 -16.50 -19.99 -3.07
C LYS A 296 -16.68 -18.66 -3.79
N TYR A 297 -16.88 -17.56 -3.05
CA TYR A 297 -17.01 -16.23 -3.64
C TYR A 297 -15.81 -15.86 -4.55
N LEU A 298 -14.60 -16.15 -4.08
CA LEU A 298 -13.36 -15.89 -4.81
C LEU A 298 -13.22 -16.84 -6.01
N ALA A 299 -13.43 -18.15 -5.84
CA ALA A 299 -13.30 -19.15 -6.90
C ALA A 299 -14.23 -18.90 -8.10
N GLU A 300 -15.46 -18.48 -7.83
CA GLU A 300 -16.42 -18.12 -8.88
C GLU A 300 -15.93 -16.95 -9.76
N ARG A 301 -15.08 -16.07 -9.23
CA ARG A 301 -14.68 -14.79 -9.83
C ARG A 301 -13.22 -14.75 -10.27
N ALA A 302 -12.36 -15.59 -9.72
CA ALA A 302 -10.93 -15.56 -9.91
C ALA A 302 -10.34 -16.96 -10.03
N GLU A 303 -9.17 -17.01 -10.67
CA GLU A 303 -8.24 -18.12 -10.58
C GLU A 303 -7.26 -17.85 -9.43
N LEU A 304 -7.02 -18.86 -8.60
CA LEU A 304 -5.90 -18.83 -7.66
C LEU A 304 -4.63 -19.12 -8.46
N VAL A 305 -3.83 -18.08 -8.70
CA VAL A 305 -2.54 -18.21 -9.39
C VAL A 305 -1.52 -18.86 -8.46
N GLY A 306 -1.57 -18.51 -7.18
CA GLY A 306 -0.76 -19.11 -6.14
C GLY A 306 -1.04 -18.47 -4.78
N ALA A 307 -0.66 -19.18 -3.72
CA ALA A 307 -0.63 -18.67 -2.37
C ALA A 307 0.68 -19.06 -1.68
N ILE A 308 1.16 -18.22 -0.77
CA ILE A 308 2.35 -18.48 0.04
C ILE A 308 1.99 -18.22 1.50
N ARG A 309 2.18 -19.20 2.39
CA ARG A 309 1.96 -19.03 3.82
C ARG A 309 3.24 -18.58 4.51
N LEU A 310 3.15 -17.45 5.20
CA LEU A 310 4.26 -16.85 5.92
C LEU A 310 4.36 -17.43 7.35
N PRO A 311 5.59 -17.53 7.90
CA PRO A 311 5.78 -17.86 9.31
C PRO A 311 5.11 -16.80 10.19
N ASN A 312 4.72 -17.18 11.40
CA ASN A 312 4.11 -16.26 12.36
C ASN A 312 5.03 -15.06 12.72
N THR A 313 6.34 -15.21 12.59
CA THR A 313 7.32 -14.15 12.86
C THR A 313 7.49 -13.14 11.72
N ALA A 314 6.81 -13.30 10.59
CA ALA A 314 6.96 -12.44 9.40
C ALA A 314 6.77 -10.93 9.68
N PHE A 315 5.97 -10.58 10.69
CA PHE A 315 5.70 -9.19 11.07
C PHE A 315 6.27 -8.83 12.46
N LYS A 316 7.07 -9.70 13.07
CA LYS A 316 7.56 -9.52 14.45
C LYS A 316 8.50 -8.33 14.58
N ASP A 317 9.50 -8.24 13.71
CA ASP A 317 10.51 -7.18 13.78
C ASP A 317 9.93 -5.79 13.47
N ASN A 318 9.06 -5.70 12.46
CA ASN A 318 8.50 -4.42 12.02
C ASN A 318 7.31 -3.97 12.88
N ALA A 319 6.42 -4.91 13.18
CA ALA A 319 5.10 -4.61 13.74
C ALA A 319 4.86 -5.20 15.14
N GLY A 320 5.80 -5.96 15.69
CA GLY A 320 5.74 -6.49 17.06
C GLY A 320 4.71 -7.59 17.28
N THR A 321 4.24 -8.25 16.22
CA THR A 321 3.18 -9.28 16.29
C THR A 321 3.65 -10.62 15.74
N GLU A 322 3.13 -11.69 16.32
CA GLU A 322 3.33 -13.05 15.84
C GLU A 322 2.01 -13.61 15.29
N VAL A 323 1.82 -13.55 13.98
CA VAL A 323 0.60 -14.01 13.30
C VAL A 323 0.93 -14.67 11.98
N THR A 324 0.32 -15.83 11.72
CA THR A 324 0.43 -16.51 10.42
C THR A 324 -0.49 -15.83 9.40
N ALA A 325 0.09 -15.44 8.28
CA ALA A 325 -0.58 -14.77 7.18
C ALA A 325 -0.29 -15.50 5.86
N ASP A 326 -1.15 -15.29 4.88
CA ASP A 326 -1.01 -15.82 3.54
C ASP A 326 -0.86 -14.66 2.55
N ILE A 327 0.11 -14.74 1.64
CA ILE A 327 0.15 -13.94 0.40
C ILE A 327 -0.72 -14.66 -0.63
N LEU A 328 -1.70 -13.96 -1.20
CA LEU A 328 -2.61 -14.49 -2.22
C LEU A 328 -2.43 -13.77 -3.54
N PHE A 329 -2.30 -14.53 -4.63
CA PHE A 329 -2.34 -14.04 -6.00
C PHE A 329 -3.58 -14.59 -6.70
N LEU A 330 -4.52 -13.69 -7.00
CA LEU A 330 -5.77 -14.01 -7.68
C LEU A 330 -5.82 -13.28 -9.01
N GLN A 331 -6.13 -13.98 -10.10
CA GLN A 331 -6.40 -13.35 -11.39
C GLN A 331 -7.90 -13.36 -11.66
N LYS A 332 -8.48 -12.18 -11.93
CA LYS A 332 -9.91 -12.06 -12.17
C LYS A 332 -10.32 -12.70 -13.50
N ARG A 333 -11.37 -13.51 -13.47
CA ARG A 333 -11.98 -14.13 -14.65
C ARG A 333 -12.77 -13.10 -15.48
N GLU A 334 -12.90 -13.39 -16.77
CA GLU A 334 -13.78 -12.64 -17.70
C GLU A 334 -15.26 -12.64 -17.27
N ARG A 335 -15.69 -13.74 -16.66
CA ARG A 335 -17.06 -13.89 -16.16
C ARG A 335 -17.07 -14.75 -14.92
N LYS A 336 -18.13 -14.58 -14.13
CA LYS A 336 -18.42 -15.50 -13.02
C LYS A 336 -18.75 -16.88 -13.58
N ILE A 337 -18.22 -17.91 -12.95
CA ILE A 337 -18.53 -19.30 -13.26
C ILE A 337 -18.85 -20.03 -11.95
N ASP A 338 -19.79 -20.95 -12.01
CA ASP A 338 -20.14 -21.79 -10.87
C ASP A 338 -19.15 -22.96 -10.82
N ILE A 339 -18.11 -22.83 -9.99
CA ILE A 339 -17.06 -23.83 -9.82
C ILE A 339 -16.69 -23.97 -8.34
N GLU A 340 -16.29 -25.18 -7.96
CA GLU A 340 -15.72 -25.47 -6.64
C GLU A 340 -14.42 -26.27 -6.83
N PRO A 341 -13.30 -25.60 -7.16
CA PRO A 341 -11.99 -26.25 -7.24
C PRO A 341 -11.52 -26.70 -5.84
N ASP A 342 -10.58 -27.65 -5.79
CA ASP A 342 -10.17 -28.32 -4.54
C ASP A 342 -9.75 -27.35 -3.41
N TRP A 343 -9.10 -26.24 -3.74
CA TRP A 343 -8.69 -25.21 -2.78
C TRP A 343 -9.88 -24.49 -2.08
N VAL A 344 -11.12 -24.66 -2.54
CA VAL A 344 -12.31 -24.21 -1.78
C VAL A 344 -12.50 -25.02 -0.49
N HIS A 345 -11.92 -26.22 -0.43
CA HIS A 345 -12.03 -27.13 0.71
C HIS A 345 -10.79 -27.06 1.63
N LEU A 346 -10.87 -27.81 2.72
CA LEU A 346 -9.75 -28.00 3.64
C LEU A 346 -9.16 -29.39 3.41
N GLY A 347 -7.83 -29.45 3.45
CA GLY A 347 -7.05 -30.67 3.59
C GLY A 347 -6.50 -30.79 5.02
N VAL A 348 -5.54 -31.70 5.18
CA VAL A 348 -4.88 -31.95 6.47
C VAL A 348 -3.39 -32.12 6.20
N THR A 349 -2.55 -31.47 7.01
CA THR A 349 -1.10 -31.67 6.96
C THR A 349 -0.73 -33.06 7.48
N GLU A 350 0.52 -33.49 7.26
CA GLU A 350 1.02 -34.78 7.79
C GLU A 350 0.85 -34.91 9.32
N ASN A 351 0.90 -33.80 10.04
CA ASN A 351 0.74 -33.74 11.50
C ASN A 351 -0.73 -33.61 11.96
N GLY A 352 -1.70 -33.82 11.07
CA GLY A 352 -3.13 -33.81 11.44
C GLY A 352 -3.74 -32.42 11.62
N ILE A 353 -3.07 -31.35 11.17
CA ILE A 353 -3.59 -29.97 11.28
C ILE A 353 -4.41 -29.64 10.03
N ALA A 354 -5.65 -29.22 10.23
CA ALA A 354 -6.50 -28.74 9.14
C ALA A 354 -5.93 -27.44 8.55
N VAL A 355 -5.75 -27.44 7.24
CA VAL A 355 -5.31 -26.29 6.42
C VAL A 355 -6.10 -26.26 5.13
N ASN A 356 -6.04 -25.17 4.38
CA ASN A 356 -6.57 -25.16 3.02
C ASN A 356 -5.98 -26.29 2.15
N SER A 357 -6.78 -26.92 1.30
CA SER A 357 -6.32 -28.03 0.45
C SER A 357 -5.12 -27.64 -0.42
N TYR A 358 -5.05 -26.39 -0.90
CA TYR A 358 -3.88 -25.89 -1.63
C TYR A 358 -2.58 -26.09 -0.85
N PHE A 359 -2.55 -25.76 0.44
CA PHE A 359 -1.33 -25.93 1.25
C PHE A 359 -1.09 -27.39 1.67
N ALA A 360 -2.14 -28.21 1.75
CA ALA A 360 -1.97 -29.64 1.99
C ALA A 360 -1.32 -30.33 0.77
N GLU A 361 -1.66 -29.88 -0.44
CA GLU A 361 -1.11 -30.39 -1.70
C GLU A 361 0.24 -29.75 -2.08
N HIS A 362 0.47 -28.51 -1.63
CA HIS A 362 1.69 -27.73 -1.85
C HIS A 362 2.36 -27.34 -0.53
N PRO A 363 2.88 -28.29 0.27
CA PRO A 363 3.54 -27.98 1.52
C PRO A 363 4.77 -27.07 1.34
N GLU A 364 5.42 -27.09 0.17
CA GLU A 364 6.52 -26.19 -0.20
C GLU A 364 6.11 -24.70 -0.26
N MET A 365 4.81 -24.42 -0.39
CA MET A 365 4.26 -23.06 -0.37
C MET A 365 3.99 -22.55 1.05
N MET A 366 4.26 -23.35 2.08
CA MET A 366 4.33 -22.90 3.46
C MET A 366 5.79 -22.68 3.83
N LEU A 367 6.15 -21.45 4.17
CA LEU A 367 7.52 -21.09 4.57
C LEU A 367 7.80 -21.50 6.02
N GLY A 368 7.49 -22.75 6.37
CA GLY A 368 7.55 -23.30 7.72
C GLY A 368 6.56 -24.45 7.89
N SER A 369 6.47 -25.01 9.09
CA SER A 369 5.54 -26.08 9.44
C SER A 369 4.38 -25.57 10.28
N MET A 370 3.18 -26.09 10.05
CA MET A 370 2.04 -25.81 10.91
C MET A 370 2.19 -26.54 12.25
N GLU A 371 1.96 -25.81 13.34
CA GLU A 371 2.03 -26.29 14.72
C GLU A 371 0.85 -25.72 15.53
N TYR A 372 0.49 -26.37 16.64
CA TYR A 372 -0.44 -25.81 17.62
C TYR A 372 0.30 -24.81 18.51
N ASP A 373 -0.18 -23.56 18.56
CA ASP A 373 0.39 -22.55 19.44
C ASP A 373 -0.08 -22.78 20.87
N THR A 374 0.79 -23.37 21.68
CA THR A 374 0.54 -23.65 23.10
C THR A 374 0.87 -22.47 24.01
N ARG A 375 1.40 -21.36 23.46
CA ARG A 375 1.89 -20.21 24.25
C ARG A 375 0.75 -19.28 24.65
N ILE A 376 -0.12 -18.92 23.70
CA ILE A 376 -1.18 -17.93 23.92
C ILE A 376 -2.38 -18.52 24.67
N TYR A 377 -2.75 -19.79 24.38
CA TYR A 377 -3.96 -20.41 24.93
C TYR A 377 -3.69 -21.69 25.76
N GLY A 378 -2.43 -21.97 26.11
CA GLY A 378 -2.04 -23.15 26.89
C GLY A 378 -2.01 -24.46 26.09
N GLN A 379 -1.79 -25.59 26.77
CA GLN A 379 -1.57 -26.89 26.12
C GLN A 379 -2.78 -27.42 25.31
N ASP A 380 -4.01 -26.98 25.63
CA ASP A 380 -5.24 -27.39 24.94
C ASP A 380 -5.61 -26.44 23.77
N SER A 381 -4.71 -25.53 23.40
CA SER A 381 -4.92 -24.57 22.33
C SER A 381 -5.21 -25.26 21.00
N ARG A 382 -6.32 -24.87 20.36
CA ARG A 382 -6.62 -25.21 18.97
C ARG A 382 -6.12 -24.15 17.98
N TYR A 383 -5.45 -23.11 18.48
CA TYR A 383 -4.87 -22.09 17.61
C TYR A 383 -3.63 -22.66 16.96
N THR A 384 -3.49 -22.49 15.65
CA THR A 384 -2.37 -23.01 14.88
C THR A 384 -1.58 -21.88 14.26
N VAL A 385 -0.26 -22.07 14.16
CA VAL A 385 0.68 -21.12 13.58
C VAL A 385 1.63 -21.85 12.64
N CYS A 386 2.05 -21.19 11.58
CA CYS A 386 3.19 -21.61 10.76
C CYS A 386 4.47 -21.14 11.47
N VAL A 387 5.34 -22.08 11.83
CA VAL A 387 6.61 -21.82 12.50
C VAL A 387 7.73 -22.15 11.55
N ASN A 388 8.71 -21.27 11.43
CA ASN A 388 9.96 -21.57 10.76
C ASN A 388 11.08 -21.65 11.80
N ASN A 389 11.67 -22.84 11.91
CA ASN A 389 12.72 -23.15 12.88
C ASN A 389 14.14 -23.07 12.27
N ASP A 390 14.28 -22.66 11.01
CA ASP A 390 15.59 -22.45 10.39
C ASP A 390 16.20 -21.15 10.91
N GLU A 391 17.30 -21.28 11.65
CA GLU A 391 18.06 -20.14 12.21
C GLU A 391 18.64 -19.22 11.12
N ASN A 392 18.80 -19.73 9.89
CA ASN A 392 19.30 -18.98 8.74
C ASN A 392 18.17 -18.52 7.81
N PHE A 393 16.90 -18.63 8.25
CA PHE A 393 15.78 -18.24 7.42
C PHE A 393 15.83 -16.75 7.05
N ASN A 394 15.94 -16.49 5.75
CA ASN A 394 15.83 -15.15 5.19
C ASN A 394 14.53 -15.03 4.38
N MET A 395 13.62 -14.20 4.88
CA MET A 395 12.31 -13.97 4.25
C MET A 395 12.43 -13.45 2.82
N TYR A 396 13.32 -12.48 2.60
CA TYR A 396 13.52 -11.84 1.31
C TYR A 396 14.08 -12.82 0.29
N GLU A 397 15.13 -13.56 0.64
CA GLU A 397 15.72 -14.56 -0.26
C GLU A 397 14.75 -15.69 -0.57
N THR A 398 13.95 -16.11 0.40
CA THR A 398 12.99 -17.21 0.20
C THR A 398 11.84 -16.80 -0.71
N LEU A 399 11.31 -15.58 -0.55
CA LEU A 399 10.22 -15.07 -1.39
C LEU A 399 10.64 -14.67 -2.81
N ASN A 400 11.94 -14.48 -3.06
CA ASN A 400 12.46 -14.14 -4.41
C ASN A 400 13.03 -15.34 -5.18
N LYS A 401 12.98 -16.54 -4.62
CA LYS A 401 13.23 -17.77 -5.37
C LYS A 401 12.05 -18.06 -6.29
#